data_AF-A0A660VUN3-F1
#
_entry.id   AF-A0A660VUN3-F1
#
_cell.length_a   1.000
_cell.length_b   1.000
_cell.length_c   1.000
_cell.angle_alpha   90.00
_cell.angle_beta   90.00
_cell.angle_gamma   90.00
#
_symmetry.space_group_name_H-M   'P 1'
#
loop_
_entity.id
_entity.type
_entity.pdbx_description
1 polymer ?
#
loop_
_entity_poly.entity_id
_entity_poly.type
_entity_poly.pdbx_seq_one_letter_code
_entity_poly.pdbx_strand_id
1 'polypeptide(L)'
;MKDLLIQTAKQTGLVDAEQLAKFLENNQTNERLDEVLLACPYFTEEAVLKLFAAALGWEFLTEIPAKSVPAEFIETIPATYAQHHYLIGVKPEANDGNGELTVVLSKPLDANALDNVSKMT
;
A
#
# COMPACT_ATOMS: atom_id res chain seq x y z
N MET A 1 -13.07 5.81 6.59
CA MET A 1 -11.60 5.61 6.43
C MET A 1 -10.79 6.51 7.36
N LYS A 2 -11.02 7.83 7.38
CA LYS A 2 -10.29 8.77 8.27
C LYS A 2 -10.33 8.35 9.74
N ASP A 3 -11.52 8.04 10.28
CA ASP A 3 -11.69 7.57 11.65
C ASP A 3 -10.92 6.27 11.95
N LEU A 4 -10.90 5.35 10.98
CA LEU A 4 -10.18 4.09 11.11
C LEU A 4 -8.68 4.34 11.25
N LEU A 5 -8.09 5.20 10.41
CA LEU A 5 -6.66 5.55 10.52
C LEU A 5 -6.34 6.23 11.85
N ILE A 6 -7.22 7.12 12.33
CA ILE A 6 -7.03 7.79 13.63
C ILE A 6 -7.10 6.77 14.78
N GLN A 7 -8.03 5.82 14.72
CA GLN A 7 -8.14 4.75 15.72
C GLN A 7 -6.91 3.83 15.68
N THR A 8 -6.47 3.40 14.49
CA THR A 8 -5.26 2.59 14.32
C THR A 8 -4.03 3.32 14.83
N ALA A 9 -3.90 4.62 14.56
CA ALA A 9 -2.80 5.44 15.08
C ALA A 9 -2.79 5.45 16.62
N LYS A 10 -3.96 5.61 17.26
CA LYS A 10 -4.08 5.54 18.73
C LYS A 10 -3.71 4.18 19.31
N GLN A 11 -4.04 3.10 18.60
CA GLN A 11 -3.77 1.73 19.07
C GLN A 11 -2.32 1.32 18.86
N THR A 12 -1.73 1.69 17.73
CA THR A 12 -0.39 1.21 17.32
C THR A 12 0.74 2.15 17.70
N GLY A 13 0.45 3.44 17.89
CA GLY A 13 1.47 4.47 18.13
C GLY A 13 2.42 4.71 16.95
N LEU A 14 2.08 4.23 15.74
CA LEU A 14 2.92 4.38 14.53
C LEU A 14 3.07 5.85 14.10
N VAL A 15 2.04 6.65 14.34
CA VAL A 15 2.02 8.09 14.07
C VAL A 15 1.31 8.81 15.20
N ASP A 16 1.60 10.10 15.37
CA ASP A 16 0.89 10.95 16.34
C ASP A 16 -0.57 11.12 15.91
N ALA A 17 -1.49 10.55 16.71
CA ALA A 17 -2.91 10.53 16.40
C ALA A 17 -3.58 11.91 16.48
N GLU A 18 -3.08 12.82 17.31
CA GLU A 18 -3.64 14.17 17.43
C GLU A 18 -3.21 15.02 16.23
N GLN A 19 -1.96 14.90 15.82
CA GLN A 19 -1.42 15.55 14.63
C GLN A 19 -2.07 15.01 13.36
N LEU A 20 -2.30 13.69 13.28
CA LEU A 20 -3.01 13.04 12.19
C LEU A 20 -4.44 13.58 12.08
N ALA A 21 -5.19 13.62 13.19
CA ALA A 21 -6.55 14.14 13.21
C ALA A 21 -6.61 15.59 12.70
N LYS A 22 -5.76 16.47 13.25
CA LYS A 22 -5.67 17.88 12.82
C LYS A 22 -5.34 18.01 11.33
N PHE A 23 -4.41 17.21 10.83
CA PHE A 23 -4.03 17.24 9.42
C PHE A 23 -5.19 16.80 8.50
N LEU A 24 -5.93 15.77 8.89
CA LEU A 24 -7.07 15.23 8.15
C LEU A 24 -8.32 16.12 8.19
N GLU A 25 -8.50 16.90 9.26
CA GLU A 25 -9.54 17.93 9.38
C GLU A 25 -9.21 19.15 8.50
N ASN A 26 -7.96 19.60 8.51
CA ASN A 26 -7.50 20.73 7.70
C ASN A 26 -7.44 20.39 6.19
N ASN A 27 -7.18 19.13 5.84
CA ASN A 27 -7.21 18.65 4.46
C ASN A 27 -8.60 18.11 4.10
N GLN A 28 -9.47 19.03 3.69
CA GLN A 28 -10.76 18.74 3.06
C GLN A 28 -10.66 18.69 1.52
N THR A 29 -9.50 18.30 0.99
CA THR A 29 -9.36 18.12 -0.46
C THR A 29 -10.10 16.87 -0.93
N ASN A 30 -10.54 16.86 -2.18
CA ASN A 30 -11.15 15.69 -2.83
C ASN A 30 -10.09 14.71 -3.37
N GLU A 31 -8.84 14.88 -2.93
CA GLU A 31 -7.72 14.02 -3.30
C GLU A 31 -7.77 12.71 -2.52
N ARG A 32 -7.02 11.73 -3.00
CA ARG A 32 -6.95 10.43 -2.34
C ARG A 32 -6.18 10.55 -1.02
N LEU A 33 -6.73 9.91 0.00
CA LEU A 33 -6.23 10.02 1.37
C LEU A 33 -4.80 9.49 1.54
N ASP A 34 -4.43 8.45 0.82
CA ASP A 34 -3.07 7.91 0.81
C ASP A 34 -2.08 8.90 0.20
N GLU A 35 -2.40 9.52 -0.92
CA GLU A 35 -1.55 10.54 -1.55
C GLU A 35 -1.35 11.76 -0.65
N VAL A 36 -2.43 12.23 -0.02
CA VAL A 36 -2.38 13.38 0.91
C VAL A 36 -1.51 13.07 2.15
N LEU A 37 -1.58 11.83 2.67
CA LEU A 37 -0.77 11.43 3.82
C LEU A 37 0.69 11.14 3.45
N LEU A 38 0.95 10.55 2.27
CA LEU A 38 2.30 10.31 1.76
C LEU A 38 3.03 11.63 1.44
N ALA A 39 2.30 12.68 1.06
CA ALA A 39 2.85 14.02 0.85
C ALA A 39 2.97 14.84 2.16
N CYS A 40 2.55 14.30 3.30
CA CYS A 40 2.53 15.02 4.57
C CYS A 40 3.97 15.20 5.13
N PRO A 41 4.43 16.42 5.43
CA PRO A 41 5.78 16.64 5.96
C PRO A 41 5.95 16.19 7.42
N TYR A 42 4.86 15.82 8.09
CA TYR A 42 4.87 15.46 9.51
C TYR A 42 5.15 13.99 9.77
N PHE A 43 4.96 13.13 8.78
CA PHE A 43 5.09 11.70 8.91
C PHE A 43 6.07 11.18 7.86
N THR A 44 6.80 10.12 8.19
CA THR A 44 7.60 9.42 7.19
C THR A 44 6.69 8.55 6.33
N GLU A 45 7.08 8.35 5.07
CA GLU A 45 6.38 7.43 4.15
C GLU A 45 6.21 6.05 4.78
N GLU A 46 7.26 5.51 5.39
CA GLU A 46 7.21 4.21 6.08
C GLU A 46 6.16 4.16 7.19
N ALA A 47 6.07 5.19 8.04
CA ALA A 47 5.10 5.24 9.13
C ALA A 47 3.65 5.30 8.60
N VAL A 48 3.44 6.06 7.51
CA VAL A 48 2.14 6.16 6.84
C VAL A 48 1.75 4.81 6.22
N LEU A 49 2.67 4.15 5.50
CA LEU A 49 2.40 2.84 4.90
C LEU A 49 2.12 1.76 5.94
N LYS A 50 2.89 1.73 7.04
CA LYS A 50 2.63 0.84 8.18
C LYS A 50 1.27 1.11 8.82
N LEU A 51 0.87 2.37 8.95
CA LEU A 51 -0.45 2.73 9.46
C LEU A 51 -1.56 2.20 8.55
N PHE A 52 -1.43 2.36 7.23
CA PHE A 52 -2.38 1.81 6.27
C PHE A 52 -2.43 0.29 6.33
N ALA A 53 -1.27 -0.38 6.37
CA ALA A 53 -1.20 -1.82 6.49
C ALA A 53 -1.93 -2.32 7.75
N ALA A 54 -1.64 -1.72 8.91
CA ALA A 54 -2.31 -2.05 10.16
C ALA A 54 -3.82 -1.77 10.13
N ALA A 55 -4.25 -0.67 9.48
CA ALA A 55 -5.66 -0.30 9.38
C ALA A 55 -6.46 -1.21 8.44
N LEU A 56 -5.84 -1.67 7.36
CA LEU A 56 -6.45 -2.53 6.34
C LEU A 56 -6.27 -4.03 6.64
N GLY A 57 -5.48 -4.37 7.66
CA GLY A 57 -5.12 -5.75 7.98
C GLY A 57 -4.18 -6.38 6.96
N TRP A 58 -3.37 -5.56 6.28
CA TRP A 58 -2.37 -6.00 5.31
C TRP A 58 -1.01 -6.18 5.95
N GLU A 59 -0.17 -7.00 5.33
CA GLU A 59 1.23 -7.13 5.70
C GLU A 59 2.05 -5.97 5.12
N PHE A 60 2.91 -5.36 5.94
CA PHE A 60 3.88 -4.37 5.49
C PHE A 60 5.23 -5.03 5.23
N LEU A 61 5.71 -4.95 3.98
CA LEU A 61 7.01 -5.47 3.58
C LEU A 61 8.03 -4.32 3.52
N THR A 62 9.07 -4.40 4.35
CA THR A 62 10.17 -3.42 4.33
C THR A 62 11.05 -3.56 3.10
N GLU A 63 11.24 -4.80 2.63
CA GLU A 63 12.08 -5.13 1.50
C GLU A 63 11.44 -6.27 0.69
N ILE A 64 11.63 -6.22 -0.62
CA ILE A 64 11.10 -7.22 -1.54
C ILE A 64 12.29 -7.86 -2.25
N PRO A 65 12.64 -9.11 -1.92
CA PRO A 65 13.80 -9.76 -2.54
C PRO A 65 13.50 -10.08 -4.00
N ALA A 66 14.44 -9.80 -4.91
CA ALA A 66 14.22 -10.04 -6.35
C ALA A 66 13.81 -11.50 -6.69
N LYS A 67 14.24 -12.47 -5.86
CA LYS A 67 13.89 -13.89 -6.00
C LYS A 67 12.42 -14.22 -5.70
N SER A 68 11.68 -13.35 -5.02
CA SER A 68 10.25 -13.58 -4.71
C SER A 68 9.33 -13.15 -5.84
N VAL A 69 9.86 -12.49 -6.88
CA VAL A 69 9.10 -12.03 -8.03
C VAL A 69 8.92 -13.20 -8.99
N PRO A 70 7.69 -13.68 -9.24
CA PRO A 70 7.45 -14.80 -10.13
C PRO A 70 7.64 -14.40 -11.60
N ALA A 71 8.11 -15.35 -12.42
CA ALA A 71 8.28 -15.13 -13.87
C ALA A 71 6.95 -14.74 -14.55
N GLU A 72 5.83 -15.34 -14.12
CA GLU A 72 4.48 -15.04 -14.62
C GLU A 72 4.15 -13.55 -14.50
N PHE A 73 4.54 -12.88 -13.41
CA PHE A 73 4.31 -11.44 -13.26
C PHE A 73 5.14 -10.63 -14.26
N ILE A 74 6.41 -11.02 -14.47
CA ILE A 74 7.33 -10.33 -15.39
C ILE A 74 6.86 -10.49 -16.85
N GLU A 75 6.32 -11.65 -17.19
CA GLU A 75 5.83 -11.96 -18.55
C GLU A 75 4.46 -11.33 -18.83
N THR A 76 3.62 -11.21 -17.82
CA THR A 76 2.23 -10.74 -17.96
C THR A 76 2.10 -9.24 -17.82
N ILE A 77 2.87 -8.61 -16.92
CA ILE A 77 2.73 -7.19 -16.58
C ILE A 77 3.80 -6.36 -17.26
N PRO A 78 3.45 -5.35 -18.08
CA PRO A 78 4.42 -4.47 -18.70
C PRO A 78 5.29 -3.75 -17.66
N ALA A 79 6.60 -3.77 -17.85
CA ALA A 79 7.55 -3.12 -16.94
C ALA A 79 7.25 -1.63 -16.72
N THR A 80 6.81 -0.92 -17.77
CA THR A 80 6.42 0.50 -17.68
C THR A 80 5.20 0.71 -16.80
N TYR A 81 4.25 -0.22 -16.81
CA TYR A 81 3.06 -0.16 -15.96
C TYR A 81 3.43 -0.39 -14.49
N ALA A 82 4.19 -1.45 -14.21
CA ALA A 82 4.67 -1.77 -12.88
C ALA A 82 5.51 -0.62 -12.27
N GLN A 83 6.39 -0.01 -13.05
CA GLN A 83 7.20 1.14 -12.64
C GLN A 83 6.37 2.40 -12.37
N HIS A 84 5.39 2.70 -13.23
CA HIS A 84 4.57 3.90 -13.09
C HIS A 84 3.65 3.83 -11.87
N HIS A 85 3.11 2.64 -11.57
CA HIS A 85 2.22 2.42 -10.43
C HIS A 85 2.92 1.89 -9.18
N TYR A 86 4.24 1.72 -9.21
CA TYR A 86 5.06 1.22 -8.11
C TYR A 86 4.48 -0.07 -7.50
N LEU A 87 4.20 -1.04 -8.36
CA LEU A 87 3.65 -2.34 -7.99
C LEU A 87 4.57 -3.48 -8.39
N ILE A 88 4.55 -4.56 -7.61
CA ILE A 88 5.35 -5.75 -7.88
C ILE A 88 4.62 -7.00 -7.42
N GLY A 89 4.58 -8.01 -8.27
CA GLY A 89 4.07 -9.33 -7.92
C GLY A 89 5.08 -10.07 -7.05
N VAL A 90 4.58 -10.72 -6.00
CA VAL A 90 5.34 -11.62 -5.14
C VAL A 90 4.57 -12.93 -4.98
N LYS A 91 5.29 -14.04 -4.84
CA LYS A 91 4.69 -15.32 -4.46
C LYS A 91 5.28 -15.73 -3.12
N PRO A 92 4.50 -15.75 -2.02
CA PRO A 92 4.98 -16.28 -0.76
C PRO A 92 5.35 -17.76 -0.92
N GLU A 93 6.49 -18.19 -0.38
CA GLU A 93 6.95 -19.60 -0.44
C GLU A 93 5.90 -20.58 0.12
N ALA A 94 5.01 -20.10 1.00
CA ALA A 94 3.93 -20.89 1.60
C ALA A 94 2.74 -21.18 0.66
N ASN A 95 2.62 -20.50 -0.48
CA ASN A 95 1.42 -20.52 -1.33
C ASN A 95 1.65 -21.18 -2.70
N ASP A 96 2.57 -22.14 -2.77
CA ASP A 96 3.04 -22.70 -4.04
C ASP A 96 1.96 -23.46 -4.84
N GLY A 97 0.80 -23.76 -4.22
CA GLY A 97 -0.29 -24.55 -4.81
C GLY A 97 -1.56 -23.80 -5.25
N ASN A 98 -1.75 -22.52 -4.92
CA ASN A 98 -3.06 -21.85 -5.11
C ASN A 98 -3.21 -21.04 -6.41
N GLY A 99 -2.14 -20.81 -7.18
CA GLY A 99 -2.20 -20.03 -8.42
C GLY A 99 -2.55 -18.54 -8.23
N GLU A 100 -2.60 -18.06 -6.98
CA GLU A 100 -2.89 -16.66 -6.66
C GLU A 100 -1.60 -15.83 -6.64
N LEU A 101 -1.57 -14.74 -7.40
CA LEU A 101 -0.49 -13.76 -7.40
C LEU A 101 -0.73 -12.71 -6.31
N THR A 102 0.19 -12.56 -5.37
CA THR A 102 0.15 -11.45 -4.40
C THR A 102 0.78 -10.21 -5.02
N VAL A 103 0.11 -9.06 -4.98
CA VAL A 103 0.64 -7.79 -5.49
C VAL A 103 0.97 -6.87 -4.33
N VAL A 104 2.20 -6.36 -4.30
CA VAL A 104 2.64 -5.34 -3.35
C VAL A 104 2.46 -3.96 -3.97
N LEU A 105 1.93 -3.02 -3.20
CA LEU A 105 1.54 -1.67 -3.65
C LEU A 105 2.21 -0.61 -2.76
N SER A 106 2.70 0.48 -3.34
CA SER A 106 3.13 1.66 -2.57
C SER A 106 1.97 2.64 -2.30
N LYS A 107 0.88 2.55 -3.05
CA LYS A 107 -0.32 3.39 -2.90
C LYS A 107 -1.51 2.53 -2.47
N PRO A 108 -1.77 2.37 -1.16
CA PRO A 108 -2.69 1.37 -0.65
C PRO A 108 -4.16 1.59 -1.05
N LEU A 109 -4.54 2.80 -1.44
CA LEU A 109 -5.91 3.07 -1.90
C LEU A 109 -6.02 3.11 -3.44
N ASP A 110 -4.99 2.70 -4.18
CA ASP A 110 -5.03 2.61 -5.65
C ASP A 110 -5.66 1.31 -6.13
N ALA A 111 -6.96 1.15 -5.86
CA ALA A 111 -7.68 -0.04 -6.28
C ALA A 111 -7.68 -0.22 -7.81
N ASN A 112 -7.58 0.87 -8.59
CA ASN A 112 -7.54 0.81 -10.04
C ASN A 112 -6.26 0.15 -10.56
N ALA A 113 -5.11 0.44 -9.93
CA ALA A 113 -3.85 -0.19 -10.29
C ALA A 113 -3.91 -1.71 -10.07
N LEU A 114 -4.47 -2.14 -8.94
CA LEU A 114 -4.65 -3.55 -8.61
C LEU A 114 -5.64 -4.25 -9.56
N ASP A 115 -6.79 -3.62 -9.83
CA ASP A 115 -7.81 -4.16 -10.74
C ASP A 115 -7.28 -4.35 -12.17
N ASN A 116 -6.44 -3.44 -12.64
CA ASN A 116 -5.80 -3.59 -13.95
C ASN A 116 -4.81 -4.75 -13.99
N VAL A 117 -4.03 -4.97 -12.94
CA VAL A 117 -3.16 -6.16 -12.85
C VAL A 117 -4.01 -7.43 -12.89
N SER A 118 -5.11 -7.49 -12.13
CA SER A 118 -6.03 -8.63 -12.13
C SER A 118 -6.68 -8.92 -13.49
N LYS A 119 -6.75 -7.96 -14.41
CA LYS A 119 -7.27 -8.17 -15.77
C LYS A 119 -6.22 -8.69 -16.75
N MET A 120 -4.95 -8.57 -16.39
CA MET A 120 -3.83 -9.02 -17.21
C MET A 120 -3.43 -10.47 -16.87
N THR A 121 -3.61 -10.87 -15.61
CA THR A 121 -3.34 -12.22 -15.07
C THR A 121 -4.59 -13.10 -15.11
#